data_AF-A0A9X4AIJ2-F1
#
_entry.id   AF-A0A9X4AIJ2-F1
#
_cell.length_a   1.000
_cell.length_b   1.000
_cell.length_c   1.000
_cell.angle_alpha   90.00
_cell.angle_beta   90.00
_cell.angle_gamma   90.00
#
_symmetry.space_group_name_H-M   'P 1'
#
loop_
_entity.id
_entity.type
_entity.pdbx_description
1 polymer ?
#
loop_
_entity_poly.entity_id
_entity_poly.type
_entity_poly.pdbx_seq_one_letter_code
_entity_poly.pdbx_strand_id
1 'polypeptide(L)'
;MRSKILLFLCKILSYSPILRISDDLRFGEVQESSLGRLRISFLSFNLGKRIIHLITFCTKTKEIKISKIINLEEVCNYPNDEADAAYDTYKLELETVSDDKVLIHKEALMYKINQLEGTKNKTFNKYVAYIAIIALILPLYGTQLGKLHNLTGDYKLLFLVTLVYVLINLLLFFNDFMKVRGYNRTLFSSIRNSDTPLKELTELLYYEWHTIKSESNFQVTLIKNIEKYMIWFVIISVLLLASHTAEQHISKVHSSIDIETNSSPSTLIHLTESPSNGNFLKINDLELTNLKDRLLYSNIDKLIILYNEETSSSSALVKFLDMYNKGSADIIELRDTNTQMISVIVIEED
;
A
#
# COMPACT_ATOMS: atom_id res chain seq x y z
N MET A 1 -23.92 17.42 -22.42
CA MET A 1 -24.17 16.41 -21.35
C MET A 1 -23.63 15.02 -21.71
N ARG A 2 -23.93 14.47 -22.91
CA ARG A 2 -23.38 13.18 -23.40
C ARG A 2 -21.84 13.07 -23.39
N SER A 3 -21.12 14.10 -23.83
CA SER A 3 -19.64 14.13 -23.82
C SER A 3 -19.04 13.99 -22.40
N LYS A 4 -19.67 14.60 -21.39
CA LYS A 4 -19.18 14.56 -20.00
C LYS A 4 -19.35 13.18 -19.37
N ILE A 5 -20.46 12.49 -19.64
CA ILE A 5 -20.71 11.13 -19.16
C ILE A 5 -19.74 10.14 -19.80
N LEU A 6 -19.51 10.26 -21.12
CA LEU A 6 -18.52 9.46 -21.83
C LEU A 6 -17.11 9.67 -21.24
N LEU A 7 -16.71 10.92 -21.04
CA LEU A 7 -15.41 11.24 -20.45
C LEU A 7 -15.27 10.65 -19.03
N PHE A 8 -16.33 10.70 -18.22
CA PHE A 8 -16.35 10.10 -16.89
C PHE A 8 -16.18 8.57 -16.93
N LEU A 9 -16.91 7.87 -17.81
CA LEU A 9 -16.76 6.43 -18.03
C LEU A 9 -15.34 6.08 -18.49
N CYS A 10 -14.78 6.83 -19.45
CA CYS A 10 -13.41 6.62 -19.90
C CYS A 10 -12.40 6.86 -18.78
N LYS A 11 -12.63 7.84 -17.90
CA LYS A 11 -11.78 8.06 -16.72
C LYS A 11 -11.83 6.87 -15.77
N ILE A 12 -13.00 6.32 -15.45
CA ILE A 12 -13.10 5.12 -14.60
C ILE A 12 -12.35 3.95 -15.24
N LEU A 13 -12.61 3.69 -16.52
CA LEU A 13 -11.93 2.63 -17.28
C LEU A 13 -10.42 2.84 -17.38
N SER A 14 -9.91 4.07 -17.26
CA SER A 14 -8.46 4.35 -17.24
C SER A 14 -7.73 3.85 -15.99
N TYR A 15 -8.46 3.57 -14.91
CA TYR A 15 -7.93 2.98 -13.68
C TYR A 15 -8.06 1.46 -13.65
N SER A 16 -8.94 0.89 -14.45
CA SER A 16 -9.15 -0.56 -14.49
C SER A 16 -7.95 -1.26 -15.14
N PRO A 17 -7.45 -2.38 -14.58
CA PRO A 17 -6.45 -3.21 -15.25
C PRO A 17 -7.06 -3.95 -16.45
N ILE A 18 -8.36 -4.25 -16.40
CA ILE A 18 -9.12 -4.96 -17.44
C ILE A 18 -9.94 -3.95 -18.26
N LEU A 19 -9.91 -4.06 -19.59
CA LEU A 19 -10.58 -3.12 -20.51
C LEU A 19 -10.17 -1.66 -20.26
N ARG A 20 -8.86 -1.42 -20.12
CA ARG A 20 -8.34 -0.08 -19.82
C ARG A 20 -8.45 0.84 -21.02
N ILE A 21 -8.88 2.07 -20.75
CA ILE A 21 -8.88 3.18 -21.71
C ILE A 21 -7.77 4.17 -21.35
N SER A 22 -6.88 4.47 -22.28
CA SER A 22 -5.71 5.34 -22.05
C SER A 22 -5.41 6.28 -23.21
N ASP A 23 -4.78 7.43 -22.94
CA ASP A 23 -4.14 8.29 -23.95
C ASP A 23 -2.62 8.08 -23.90
N ASP A 24 -2.05 7.57 -24.99
CA ASP A 24 -0.61 7.28 -25.07
C ASP A 24 0.24 8.54 -24.91
N LEU A 25 -0.21 9.68 -25.44
CA LEU A 25 0.52 10.95 -25.40
C LEU A 25 0.53 11.61 -24.01
N ARG A 26 -0.29 11.11 -23.10
CA ARG A 26 -0.41 11.63 -21.73
C ARG A 26 -0.14 10.55 -20.69
N PHE A 27 0.65 9.54 -21.07
CA PHE A 27 1.03 8.45 -20.18
C PHE A 27 -0.19 7.81 -19.47
N GLY A 28 -1.26 7.59 -20.23
CA GLY A 28 -2.49 6.97 -19.74
C GLY A 28 -3.53 7.90 -19.11
N GLU A 29 -3.28 9.21 -19.02
CA GLU A 29 -4.26 10.18 -18.51
C GLU A 29 -5.32 10.55 -19.57
N VAL A 30 -6.59 10.29 -19.28
CA VAL A 30 -7.70 10.62 -20.19
C VAL A 30 -8.25 12.02 -19.92
N GLN A 31 -8.15 12.90 -20.91
CA GLN A 31 -8.75 14.24 -20.90
C GLN A 31 -9.77 14.41 -22.04
N GLU A 32 -10.49 15.53 -22.04
CA GLU A 32 -11.48 15.82 -23.08
C GLU A 32 -10.85 15.85 -24.49
N SER A 33 -9.64 16.44 -24.60
CA SER A 33 -8.83 16.42 -25.83
C SER A 33 -8.36 15.03 -26.28
N SER A 34 -8.47 14.01 -25.42
CA SER A 34 -8.00 12.65 -25.68
C SER A 34 -9.05 11.77 -26.38
N LEU A 35 -10.33 12.18 -26.40
CA LEU A 35 -11.45 11.35 -26.86
C LEU A 35 -11.28 10.82 -28.30
N GLY A 36 -10.57 11.56 -29.17
CA GLY A 36 -10.31 11.14 -30.55
C GLY A 36 -9.16 10.14 -30.73
N ARG A 37 -8.37 9.85 -29.68
CA ARG A 37 -7.10 9.09 -29.80
C ARG A 37 -6.89 8.07 -28.68
N LEU A 38 -7.99 7.49 -28.18
CA LEU A 38 -7.95 6.54 -27.09
C LEU A 38 -7.35 5.20 -27.53
N ARG A 39 -6.60 4.58 -26.63
CA ARG A 39 -6.21 3.18 -26.69
C ARG A 39 -7.11 2.39 -25.76
N ILE A 40 -7.69 1.32 -26.27
CA ILE A 40 -8.47 0.34 -25.51
C ILE A 40 -7.60 -0.91 -25.39
N SER A 41 -7.36 -1.38 -24.17
CA SER A 41 -6.52 -2.55 -23.91
C SER A 41 -7.28 -3.57 -23.09
N PHE A 42 -7.25 -4.84 -23.49
CA PHE A 42 -7.93 -5.90 -22.75
C PHE A 42 -7.34 -6.06 -21.34
N LEU A 43 -6.02 -6.12 -21.24
CA LEU A 43 -5.31 -6.18 -19.97
C LEU A 43 -4.17 -5.17 -19.98
N SER A 44 -3.98 -4.48 -18.88
CA SER A 44 -2.88 -3.55 -18.72
C SER A 44 -2.47 -3.39 -17.27
N PHE A 45 -1.18 -3.21 -17.07
CA PHE A 45 -0.60 -2.97 -15.76
C PHE A 45 0.50 -1.94 -15.90
N ASN A 46 0.67 -1.14 -14.86
CA ASN A 46 1.78 -0.21 -14.78
C ASN A 46 2.91 -0.88 -14.00
N LEU A 47 4.13 -0.54 -14.40
CA LEU A 47 5.35 -0.91 -13.71
C LEU A 47 6.23 0.34 -13.64
N GLY A 48 5.95 1.19 -12.64
CA GLY A 48 6.60 2.49 -12.50
C GLY A 48 6.42 3.34 -13.76
N LYS A 49 7.53 3.81 -14.34
CA LYS A 49 7.54 4.62 -15.57
C LYS A 49 7.10 3.90 -16.86
N ARG A 50 6.64 2.64 -16.80
CA ARG A 50 6.19 1.88 -17.96
C ARG A 50 4.73 1.46 -17.82
N ILE A 51 3.97 1.57 -18.90
CA ILE A 51 2.65 0.95 -19.01
C ILE A 51 2.75 -0.18 -20.02
N ILE A 52 2.38 -1.38 -19.59
CA ILE A 52 2.35 -2.56 -20.44
C ILE A 52 0.89 -2.84 -20.76
N HIS A 53 0.57 -2.76 -22.05
CA HIS A 53 -0.75 -3.05 -22.57
C HIS A 53 -0.72 -4.35 -23.37
N LEU A 54 -1.67 -5.23 -23.08
CA LEU A 54 -1.88 -6.51 -23.76
C LEU A 54 -3.22 -6.48 -24.48
N ILE A 55 -3.20 -6.97 -25.73
CA ILE A 55 -4.31 -6.99 -26.69
C ILE A 55 -5.00 -5.62 -26.75
N THR A 56 -4.50 -4.78 -27.64
CA THR A 56 -4.78 -3.35 -27.65
C THR A 56 -5.31 -2.92 -29.00
N PHE A 57 -6.22 -1.95 -28.99
CA PHE A 57 -6.75 -1.28 -30.15
C PHE A 57 -6.57 0.23 -30.00
N CYS A 58 -5.94 0.88 -30.98
CA CYS A 58 -5.79 2.34 -30.99
C CYS A 58 -6.84 2.96 -31.93
N THR A 59 -7.69 3.85 -31.40
CA THR A 59 -8.76 4.46 -32.22
C THR A 59 -8.22 5.36 -33.31
N LYS A 60 -7.05 5.98 -33.10
CA LYS A 60 -6.42 6.90 -34.05
C LYS A 60 -5.84 6.16 -35.25
N THR A 61 -5.04 5.12 -35.02
CA THR A 61 -4.39 4.36 -36.11
C THR A 61 -5.27 3.22 -36.62
N LYS A 62 -6.34 2.87 -35.90
CA LYS A 62 -7.21 1.69 -36.15
C LYS A 62 -6.43 0.37 -36.18
N GLU A 63 -5.28 0.32 -35.51
CA GLU A 63 -4.44 -0.88 -35.44
C GLU A 63 -4.73 -1.69 -34.17
N ILE A 64 -4.74 -3.01 -34.33
CA ILE A 64 -4.73 -3.97 -33.23
C ILE A 64 -3.29 -4.43 -33.00
N LYS A 65 -2.82 -4.39 -31.75
CA LYS A 65 -1.49 -4.86 -31.34
C LYS A 65 -1.60 -5.79 -30.14
N ILE A 66 -0.90 -6.92 -30.18
CA ILE A 66 -0.91 -7.93 -29.10
C ILE A 66 -0.22 -7.38 -27.84
N SER A 67 0.87 -6.63 -28.00
CA SER A 67 1.57 -6.00 -26.89
C SER A 67 2.04 -4.60 -27.28
N LYS A 68 1.90 -3.65 -26.37
CA LYS A 68 2.47 -2.30 -26.48
C LYS A 68 2.98 -1.85 -25.13
N ILE A 69 4.22 -1.38 -25.12
CA ILE A 69 4.82 -0.71 -23.96
C ILE A 69 4.85 0.79 -24.24
N ILE A 70 4.48 1.57 -23.23
CA ILE A 70 4.59 3.03 -23.21
C ILE A 70 5.58 3.38 -22.12
N ASN A 71 6.61 4.15 -22.45
CA ASN A 71 7.60 4.65 -21.49
C ASN A 71 7.35 6.13 -21.21
N LEU A 72 7.36 6.52 -19.94
CA LEU A 72 7.16 7.90 -19.53
C LEU A 72 8.24 8.83 -20.10
N GLU A 73 9.47 8.34 -20.19
CA GLU A 73 10.62 9.08 -20.73
C GLU A 73 10.38 9.51 -22.19
N GLU A 74 9.85 8.61 -23.01
CA GLU A 74 9.50 8.91 -24.41
C GLU A 74 8.34 9.90 -24.51
N VAL A 75 7.34 9.77 -23.63
CA VAL A 75 6.15 10.67 -23.64
C VAL A 75 6.52 12.08 -23.20
N CYS A 76 7.43 12.22 -22.24
CA CYS A 76 7.89 13.52 -21.76
C CYS A 76 9.00 14.14 -22.62
N ASN A 77 9.46 13.46 -23.68
CA ASN A 77 10.67 13.80 -24.42
C ASN A 77 11.86 14.08 -23.47
N TYR A 78 12.15 13.06 -22.66
CA TYR A 78 13.09 13.16 -21.55
C TYR A 78 14.12 12.01 -21.58
N PRO A 79 15.44 12.28 -21.66
CA PRO A 79 16.06 13.61 -21.76
C PRO A 79 15.70 14.32 -23.07
N ASN A 80 15.80 15.66 -23.09
CA ASN A 80 15.36 16.47 -24.22
C ASN A 80 16.39 16.47 -25.34
N ASP A 81 16.30 15.50 -26.25
CA ASP A 81 17.18 15.40 -27.42
C ASP A 81 16.96 16.57 -28.41
N GLU A 82 15.86 17.32 -28.29
CA GLU A 82 15.57 18.51 -29.10
C GLU A 82 16.20 19.79 -28.52
N ALA A 83 16.77 19.75 -27.31
CA ALA A 83 17.38 20.91 -26.66
C ALA A 83 18.59 21.44 -27.46
N ASP A 84 19.42 20.54 -27.98
CA ASP A 84 20.63 20.89 -28.73
C ASP A 84 20.27 21.60 -30.06
N ALA A 85 19.29 21.07 -30.80
CA ALA A 85 18.83 21.68 -32.06
C ALA A 85 18.16 23.05 -31.82
N ALA A 86 17.39 23.19 -30.74
CA ALA A 86 16.79 24.47 -30.35
C ALA A 86 17.86 25.48 -29.91
N TYR A 87 18.93 25.02 -29.26
CA TYR A 87 20.06 25.83 -28.85
C TYR A 87 20.83 26.38 -30.06
N ASP A 88 21.18 25.52 -31.03
CA ASP A 88 21.91 25.94 -32.24
C ASP A 88 21.12 26.98 -33.04
N THR A 89 19.80 26.80 -33.14
CA THR A 89 18.92 27.76 -33.81
C THR A 89 18.90 29.11 -33.08
N TYR A 90 18.77 29.09 -31.75
CA TYR A 90 18.74 30.30 -30.94
C TYR A 90 20.07 31.06 -30.93
N LYS A 91 21.19 30.34 -31.01
CA LYS A 91 22.52 30.92 -31.16
C LYS A 91 22.62 31.78 -32.42
N LEU A 92 22.16 31.25 -33.57
CA LEU A 92 22.11 32.00 -34.82
C LEU A 92 21.18 33.22 -34.73
N GLU A 93 20.05 33.10 -34.03
CA GLU A 93 19.15 34.23 -33.81
C GLU A 93 19.84 35.37 -33.02
N LEU A 94 20.58 35.03 -31.96
CA LEU A 94 21.27 36.00 -31.10
C LEU A 94 22.39 36.79 -31.78
N GLU A 95 22.97 36.27 -32.87
CA GLU A 95 23.94 37.02 -33.68
C GLU A 95 23.34 38.29 -34.29
N THR A 96 22.05 38.22 -34.68
CA THR A 96 21.33 39.31 -35.35
C THR A 96 20.63 40.28 -34.39
N VAL A 97 20.59 39.95 -33.10
CA VAL A 97 19.86 40.69 -32.07
C VAL A 97 20.78 41.72 -31.40
N SER A 98 20.22 42.92 -31.15
CA SER A 98 20.92 44.00 -30.44
C SER A 98 21.11 43.69 -28.96
N ASP A 99 22.18 44.19 -28.35
CA ASP A 99 22.54 43.87 -26.96
C ASP A 99 21.43 44.24 -25.95
N ASP A 100 20.70 45.33 -26.16
CA ASP A 100 19.53 45.70 -25.32
C ASP A 100 18.45 44.61 -25.32
N LYS A 101 18.19 43.99 -26.47
CA LYS A 101 17.22 42.90 -26.61
C LYS A 101 17.77 41.60 -26.03
N VAL A 102 19.06 41.35 -26.17
CA VAL A 102 19.74 40.21 -25.51
C VAL A 102 19.58 40.31 -23.99
N LEU A 103 19.69 41.51 -23.43
CA LEU A 103 19.50 41.74 -22.00
C LEU A 103 18.06 41.43 -21.54
N ILE A 104 17.05 41.82 -22.34
CA ILE A 104 15.64 41.45 -22.09
C ILE A 104 15.46 39.92 -22.16
N HIS A 105 16.08 39.26 -23.14
CA HIS A 105 16.02 37.79 -23.26
C HIS A 105 16.63 37.11 -22.03
N LYS A 106 17.81 37.56 -21.58
CA LYS A 106 18.47 37.08 -20.38
C LYS A 106 17.56 37.19 -19.15
N GLU A 107 16.98 38.36 -18.89
CA GLU A 107 16.09 38.56 -17.74
C GLU A 107 14.86 37.66 -17.80
N ALA A 108 14.24 37.53 -18.97
CA ALA A 108 13.09 36.65 -19.18
C ALA A 108 13.44 35.17 -18.95
N LEU A 109 14.62 34.73 -19.39
CA LEU A 109 15.10 33.35 -19.18
C LEU A 109 15.38 33.09 -17.70
N MET A 110 16.10 33.98 -17.01
CA MET A 110 16.35 33.87 -15.58
C MET A 110 15.03 33.79 -14.79
N TYR A 111 14.05 34.63 -15.12
CA TYR A 111 12.74 34.59 -14.50
C TYR A 111 12.04 33.24 -14.70
N LYS A 112 12.05 32.71 -15.93
CA LYS A 112 11.45 31.39 -16.22
C LYS A 112 12.16 30.24 -15.51
N ILE A 113 13.49 30.26 -15.43
CA ILE A 113 14.27 29.26 -14.69
C ILE A 113 13.88 29.29 -13.22
N ASN A 114 13.84 30.47 -12.59
CA ASN A 114 13.41 30.62 -11.20
C ASN A 114 11.99 30.09 -10.94
N GLN A 115 11.06 30.30 -11.88
CA GLN A 115 9.71 29.72 -11.77
C GLN A 115 9.71 28.19 -11.83
N LEU A 116 10.54 27.60 -12.69
CA LEU A 116 10.68 26.15 -12.80
C LEU A 116 11.33 25.57 -11.55
N GLU A 117 12.35 26.21 -10.99
CA GLU A 117 12.93 25.83 -9.70
C GLU A 117 11.90 25.86 -8.58
N GLY A 118 11.06 26.90 -8.52
CA GLY A 118 9.93 26.96 -7.59
C GLY A 118 8.96 25.78 -7.76
N THR A 119 8.74 25.34 -9.00
CA THR A 119 7.91 24.16 -9.30
C THR A 119 8.59 22.87 -8.84
N LYS A 120 9.89 22.72 -9.07
CA LYS A 120 10.69 21.58 -8.59
C LYS A 120 10.66 21.48 -7.06
N ASN A 121 10.82 22.61 -6.36
CA ASN A 121 10.75 22.66 -4.89
C ASN A 121 9.38 22.22 -4.36
N LYS A 122 8.28 22.70 -4.96
CA LYS A 122 6.92 22.24 -4.59
C LYS A 122 6.74 20.74 -4.84
N THR A 123 7.27 20.26 -5.95
CA THR A 123 7.21 18.85 -6.36
C THR A 123 8.01 17.96 -5.40
N PHE A 124 9.19 18.41 -4.97
CA PHE A 124 10.01 17.75 -3.95
C PHE A 124 9.33 17.74 -2.57
N ASN A 125 8.70 18.84 -2.15
CA ASN A 125 7.96 18.87 -0.89
C ASN A 125 6.80 17.87 -0.88
N LYS A 126 6.07 17.74 -2.00
CA LYS A 126 5.04 16.69 -2.15
C LYS A 126 5.62 15.28 -2.04
N TYR A 127 6.76 15.03 -2.69
CA TYR A 127 7.46 13.76 -2.59
C TYR A 127 7.77 13.38 -1.14
N VAL A 128 8.39 14.29 -0.37
CA VAL A 128 8.71 14.09 1.05
C VAL A 128 7.45 13.82 1.87
N ALA A 129 6.37 14.57 1.62
CA ALA A 129 5.09 14.36 2.30
C ALA A 129 4.51 12.95 2.04
N TYR A 130 4.58 12.45 0.80
CA TYR A 130 4.09 11.10 0.48
C TYR A 130 4.92 10.00 1.15
N ILE A 131 6.25 10.15 1.25
CA ILE A 131 7.09 9.23 2.00
C ILE A 131 6.72 9.22 3.48
N ALA A 132 6.50 10.40 4.07
CA ALA A 132 6.09 10.50 5.47
C ALA A 132 4.75 9.79 5.74
N ILE A 133 3.78 9.94 4.82
CA ILE A 133 2.49 9.23 4.91
C ILE A 133 2.68 7.71 4.89
N ILE A 134 3.49 7.18 3.97
CA ILE A 134 3.77 5.74 3.92
C ILE A 134 4.46 5.27 5.20
N ALA A 135 5.48 6.01 5.66
CA ALA A 135 6.21 5.69 6.88
C ALA A 135 5.32 5.69 8.13
N LEU A 136 4.26 6.51 8.14
CA LEU A 136 3.26 6.54 9.21
C LEU A 136 2.28 5.36 9.15
N ILE A 137 1.81 5.00 7.95
CA ILE A 137 0.77 3.97 7.78
C ILE A 137 1.37 2.56 7.83
N LEU A 138 2.57 2.35 7.29
CA LEU A 138 3.17 1.02 7.15
C LEU A 138 3.30 0.25 8.49
N PRO A 139 3.71 0.88 9.61
CA PRO A 139 3.76 0.22 10.91
C PRO A 139 2.41 -0.29 11.42
N LEU A 140 1.30 0.32 11.01
CA LEU A 140 -0.05 -0.10 11.43
C LEU A 140 -0.39 -1.52 10.95
N TYR A 141 0.28 -2.00 9.90
CA TYR A 141 0.15 -3.38 9.41
C TYR A 141 1.02 -4.38 10.15
N GLY A 142 1.99 -3.96 10.98
CA GLY A 142 2.99 -4.86 11.56
C GLY A 142 2.37 -6.04 12.33
N THR A 143 1.31 -5.79 13.10
CA THR A 143 0.58 -6.82 13.86
C THR A 143 -0.30 -7.71 12.98
N GLN A 144 -0.67 -7.25 11.79
CA GLN A 144 -1.51 -7.96 10.83
C GLN A 144 -0.68 -8.85 9.91
N LEU A 145 0.52 -8.40 9.52
CA LEU A 145 1.48 -9.17 8.72
C LEU A 145 1.89 -10.48 9.42
N GLY A 146 2.04 -10.44 10.76
CA GLY A 146 2.36 -11.63 11.55
C GLY A 146 1.27 -12.72 11.57
N LYS A 147 0.02 -12.38 11.21
CA LYS A 147 -1.12 -13.32 11.17
C LYS A 147 -1.40 -13.89 9.77
N LEU A 148 -0.54 -13.58 8.79
CA LEU A 148 -0.73 -13.96 7.38
C LEU A 148 -0.36 -15.43 7.05
N HIS A 149 0.00 -16.26 8.04
CA HIS A 149 0.45 -17.63 7.79
C HIS A 149 -0.63 -18.54 7.15
N ASN A 150 -1.92 -18.22 7.30
CA ASN A 150 -3.05 -19.03 6.77
C ASN A 150 -3.88 -18.30 5.70
N LEU A 151 -3.25 -17.73 4.67
CA LEU A 151 -3.92 -16.90 3.66
C LEU A 151 -4.51 -17.65 2.44
N THR A 152 -4.42 -18.97 2.39
CA THR A 152 -4.66 -19.72 1.14
C THR A 152 -6.11 -19.77 0.65
N GLY A 153 -7.10 -19.24 1.38
CA GLY A 153 -8.52 -19.28 0.99
C GLY A 153 -9.31 -17.96 1.03
N ASP A 154 -8.74 -16.88 1.56
CA ASP A 154 -9.52 -15.68 1.92
C ASP A 154 -9.36 -14.52 0.93
N TYR A 155 -10.39 -13.67 0.86
CA TYR A 155 -10.37 -12.36 0.17
C TYR A 155 -9.16 -11.48 0.59
N LYS A 156 -8.57 -11.75 1.75
CA LYS A 156 -7.33 -11.16 2.28
C LYS A 156 -6.13 -11.35 1.34
N LEU A 157 -6.04 -12.46 0.61
CA LEU A 157 -4.99 -12.70 -0.38
C LEU A 157 -5.05 -11.68 -1.52
N LEU A 158 -6.25 -11.39 -2.04
CA LEU A 158 -6.46 -10.41 -3.10
C LEU A 158 -6.11 -8.99 -2.62
N PHE A 159 -6.46 -8.64 -1.39
CA PHE A 159 -6.05 -7.39 -0.77
C PHE A 159 -4.53 -7.28 -0.65
N LEU A 160 -3.85 -8.33 -0.18
CA LEU A 160 -2.40 -8.36 -0.04
C LEU A 160 -1.70 -8.19 -1.40
N VAL A 161 -2.11 -8.95 -2.43
CA VAL A 161 -1.55 -8.84 -3.78
C VAL A 161 -1.74 -7.43 -4.34
N THR A 162 -2.91 -6.83 -4.12
CA THR A 162 -3.19 -5.45 -4.56
C THR A 162 -2.33 -4.44 -3.83
N LEU A 163 -2.16 -4.57 -2.51
CA LEU A 163 -1.32 -3.71 -1.69
C LEU A 163 0.14 -3.80 -2.13
N VAL A 164 0.66 -5.01 -2.33
CA VAL A 164 2.03 -5.26 -2.82
C VAL A 164 2.22 -4.63 -4.20
N TYR A 165 1.25 -4.78 -5.12
CA TYR A 165 1.32 -4.14 -6.44
C TYR A 165 1.38 -2.61 -6.37
N VAL A 166 0.60 -1.99 -5.48
CA VAL A 166 0.63 -0.53 -5.25
C VAL A 166 1.97 -0.10 -4.66
N LEU A 167 2.49 -0.82 -3.66
CA LEU A 167 3.77 -0.53 -3.04
C LEU A 167 4.95 -0.68 -4.02
N ILE A 168 4.96 -1.73 -4.84
CA ILE A 168 5.97 -1.92 -5.89
C ILE A 168 5.95 -0.74 -6.86
N ASN A 169 4.78 -0.29 -7.31
CA ASN A 169 4.69 0.87 -8.20
C ASN A 169 5.18 2.15 -7.53
N LEU A 170 4.80 2.41 -6.28
CA LEU A 170 5.29 3.55 -5.51
C LEU A 170 6.82 3.53 -5.36
N LEU A 171 7.40 2.39 -5.01
CA LEU A 171 8.86 2.21 -4.91
C LEU A 171 9.55 2.49 -6.24
N LEU A 172 9.02 2.00 -7.36
CA LEU A 172 9.58 2.27 -8.68
C LEU A 172 9.55 3.76 -9.02
N PHE A 173 8.42 4.44 -8.75
CA PHE A 173 8.33 5.89 -8.98
C PHE A 173 9.26 6.70 -8.06
N PHE A 174 9.36 6.35 -6.78
CA PHE A 174 10.29 7.01 -5.86
C PHE A 174 11.74 6.80 -6.27
N ASN A 175 12.11 5.59 -6.67
CA ASN A 175 13.44 5.31 -7.21
C ASN A 175 13.74 6.16 -8.45
N ASP A 176 12.79 6.24 -9.39
CA ASP A 176 12.94 7.05 -10.61
C ASP A 176 13.01 8.56 -10.32
N PHE A 177 12.35 9.02 -9.24
CA PHE A 177 12.39 10.40 -8.76
C PHE A 177 13.73 10.74 -8.07
N MET A 178 14.27 9.83 -7.27
CA MET A 178 15.54 10.00 -6.54
C MET A 178 16.78 9.80 -7.41
N LYS A 179 16.64 9.10 -8.54
CA LYS A 179 17.76 8.80 -9.41
C LYS A 179 18.45 10.09 -9.84
N VAL A 180 19.69 10.28 -9.37
CA VAL A 180 20.57 11.35 -9.84
C VAL A 180 20.90 11.05 -11.31
N ARG A 181 20.54 11.96 -12.20
CA ARG A 181 20.82 11.85 -13.64
C ARG A 181 21.95 12.82 -13.97
N GLY A 182 22.91 12.35 -14.76
CA GLY A 182 24.01 13.18 -15.24
C GLY A 182 23.50 14.10 -16.34
N TYR A 183 23.69 15.40 -16.18
CA TYR A 183 23.39 16.39 -17.21
C TYR A 183 24.65 17.18 -17.51
N ASN A 184 24.81 17.56 -18.78
CA ASN A 184 25.78 18.56 -19.16
C ASN A 184 25.29 19.91 -18.65
N ARG A 185 25.79 20.32 -17.48
CA ARG A 185 25.56 21.67 -16.99
C ARG A 185 26.47 22.63 -17.72
N THR A 186 25.96 23.84 -17.91
CA THR A 186 26.71 24.94 -18.49
C THR A 186 27.88 25.27 -17.57
N LEU A 187 29.08 25.42 -18.14
CA LEU A 187 30.30 25.70 -17.38
C LEU A 187 30.58 27.20 -17.40
N PHE A 188 30.87 27.76 -16.22
CA PHE A 188 31.25 29.17 -16.10
C PHE A 188 32.51 29.52 -16.91
N SER A 189 33.39 28.54 -17.14
CA SER A 189 34.58 28.71 -17.97
C SER A 189 34.26 29.15 -19.40
N SER A 190 33.14 28.67 -19.96
CA SER A 190 32.71 29.03 -21.32
C SER A 190 32.36 30.53 -21.40
N ILE A 191 31.66 31.04 -20.37
CA ILE A 191 31.31 32.46 -20.26
C ILE A 191 32.56 33.32 -20.06
N ARG A 192 33.46 32.91 -19.17
CA ARG A 192 34.66 33.67 -18.80
C ARG A 192 35.61 33.88 -19.98
N ASN A 193 35.69 32.90 -20.89
CA ASN A 193 36.64 32.91 -22.00
C ASN A 193 36.00 33.36 -23.32
N SER A 194 34.74 33.82 -23.32
CA SER A 194 34.04 34.27 -24.52
C SER A 194 34.32 35.73 -24.83
N ASP A 195 34.45 36.06 -26.12
CA ASP A 195 34.57 37.44 -26.62
C ASP A 195 33.27 38.24 -26.44
N THR A 196 32.12 37.56 -26.30
CA THR A 196 30.80 38.16 -26.10
C THR A 196 30.08 37.55 -24.88
N PRO A 197 30.53 37.82 -23.64
CA PRO A 197 30.02 37.16 -22.43
C PRO A 197 28.51 37.28 -22.22
N LEU A 198 27.89 38.38 -22.65
CA LEU A 198 26.44 38.58 -22.54
C LEU A 198 25.65 37.63 -23.46
N LYS A 199 26.12 37.43 -24.70
CA LYS A 199 25.45 36.54 -25.66
C LYS A 199 25.66 35.08 -25.26
N GLU A 200 26.90 34.71 -24.93
CA GLU A 200 27.25 33.37 -24.42
C GLU A 200 26.43 33.00 -23.18
N LEU A 201 26.32 33.91 -22.20
CA LEU A 201 25.48 33.67 -21.01
C LEU A 201 24.01 33.45 -21.40
N THR A 202 23.47 34.25 -22.31
CA THR A 202 22.07 34.14 -22.74
C THR A 202 21.80 32.84 -23.49
N GLU A 203 22.73 32.40 -24.34
CA GLU A 203 22.70 31.11 -25.03
C GLU A 203 22.66 29.95 -24.02
N LEU A 204 23.58 29.96 -23.05
CA LEU A 204 23.67 28.94 -22.02
C LEU A 204 22.42 28.90 -21.12
N LEU A 205 21.86 30.07 -20.77
CA LEU A 205 20.60 30.15 -20.04
C LEU A 205 19.42 29.59 -20.84
N TYR A 206 19.42 29.76 -22.16
CA TYR A 206 18.39 29.19 -23.02
C TYR A 206 18.45 27.66 -23.05
N TYR A 207 19.66 27.10 -23.17
CA TYR A 207 19.89 25.66 -23.06
C TYR A 207 19.44 25.10 -21.70
N GLU A 208 19.84 25.78 -20.63
CA GLU A 208 19.51 25.39 -19.25
C GLU A 208 18.00 25.46 -19.00
N TRP A 209 17.32 26.49 -19.50
CA TRP A 209 15.87 26.60 -19.42
C TRP A 209 15.16 25.40 -20.07
N HIS A 210 15.56 24.98 -21.28
CA HIS A 210 14.97 23.82 -21.95
C HIS A 210 15.20 22.51 -21.19
N THR A 211 16.42 22.31 -20.70
CA THR A 211 16.78 21.13 -19.91
C THR A 211 15.98 21.07 -18.61
N ILE A 212 15.95 22.16 -17.82
CA ILE A 212 15.20 22.25 -16.57
C ILE A 212 13.69 22.11 -16.82
N LYS A 213 13.18 22.63 -17.94
CA LYS A 213 11.76 22.51 -18.31
C LYS A 213 11.37 21.06 -18.56
N SER A 214 12.16 20.31 -19.33
CA SER A 214 11.89 18.88 -19.58
C SER A 214 11.99 18.08 -18.28
N GLU A 215 13.01 18.34 -17.45
CA GLU A 215 13.15 17.73 -16.13
C GLU A 215 11.96 18.01 -15.22
N SER A 216 11.54 19.28 -15.12
CA SER A 216 10.39 19.68 -14.30
C SER A 216 9.11 19.00 -14.79
N ASN A 217 8.88 18.90 -16.11
CA ASN A 217 7.72 18.21 -16.65
C ASN A 217 7.72 16.72 -16.30
N PHE A 218 8.87 16.06 -16.41
CA PHE A 218 9.04 14.67 -16.03
C PHE A 218 8.78 14.46 -14.53
N GLN A 219 9.38 15.28 -13.66
CA GLN A 219 9.19 15.22 -12.20
C GLN A 219 7.73 15.47 -11.79
N VAL A 220 7.07 16.46 -12.39
CA VAL A 220 5.64 16.72 -12.12
C VAL A 220 4.79 15.53 -12.55
N THR A 221 5.12 14.88 -13.67
CA THR A 221 4.37 13.70 -14.13
C THR A 221 4.59 12.49 -13.21
N LEU A 222 5.82 12.28 -12.72
CA LEU A 222 6.10 11.27 -11.69
C LEU A 222 5.26 11.53 -10.42
N ILE A 223 5.24 12.76 -9.92
CA ILE A 223 4.48 13.09 -8.70
C ILE A 223 2.98 12.91 -8.87
N LYS A 224 2.42 13.24 -10.03
CA LYS A 224 1.00 12.96 -10.32
C LYS A 224 0.69 11.45 -10.30
N ASN A 225 1.61 10.63 -10.81
CA ASN A 225 1.44 9.18 -10.75
C ASN A 225 1.60 8.65 -9.32
N ILE A 226 2.57 9.14 -8.55
CA ILE A 226 2.70 8.85 -7.12
C ILE A 226 1.41 9.22 -6.39
N GLU A 227 0.87 10.42 -6.60
CA GLU A 227 -0.38 10.89 -6.00
C GLU A 227 -1.55 9.93 -6.29
N LYS A 228 -1.68 9.46 -7.53
CA LYS A 228 -2.67 8.44 -7.92
C LYS A 228 -2.51 7.15 -7.13
N TYR A 229 -1.29 6.62 -7.01
CA TYR A 229 -1.04 5.40 -6.25
C TYR A 229 -1.18 5.59 -4.73
N MET A 230 -0.87 6.79 -4.23
CA MET A 230 -1.05 7.15 -2.82
C MET A 230 -2.52 7.17 -2.43
N ILE A 231 -3.42 7.68 -3.28
CA ILE A 231 -4.86 7.62 -3.05
C ILE A 231 -5.32 6.17 -2.93
N TRP A 232 -4.89 5.31 -3.86
CA TRP A 232 -5.21 3.87 -3.80
C TRP A 232 -4.64 3.19 -2.56
N PHE A 233 -3.40 3.50 -2.19
CA PHE A 233 -2.78 3.01 -0.97
C PHE A 233 -3.62 3.36 0.26
N VAL A 234 -4.02 4.63 0.42
CA VAL A 234 -4.85 5.07 1.55
C VAL A 234 -6.22 4.39 1.55
N ILE A 235 -6.90 4.30 0.39
CA ILE A 235 -8.21 3.64 0.29
C ILE A 235 -8.11 2.16 0.71
N ILE A 236 -7.12 1.43 0.19
CA ILE A 236 -6.88 0.03 0.53
C ILE A 236 -6.56 -0.09 2.03
N SER A 237 -5.78 0.83 2.58
CA SER A 237 -5.46 0.88 4.01
C SER A 237 -6.70 0.96 4.88
N VAL A 238 -7.58 1.91 4.57
CA VAL A 238 -8.82 2.14 5.32
C VAL A 238 -9.74 0.94 5.22
N LEU A 239 -9.93 0.38 4.03
CA LEU A 239 -10.78 -0.81 3.82
C LEU A 239 -10.25 -2.04 4.57
N LEU A 240 -8.93 -2.23 4.61
CA LEU A 240 -8.31 -3.33 5.34
C LEU A 240 -8.49 -3.17 6.85
N LEU A 241 -8.26 -1.97 7.38
CA LEU A 241 -8.47 -1.69 8.80
C LEU A 241 -9.95 -1.84 9.20
N ALA A 242 -10.87 -1.31 8.39
CA ALA A 242 -12.31 -1.42 8.63
C ALA A 242 -12.79 -2.88 8.58
N SER A 243 -12.39 -3.66 7.57
CA SER A 243 -12.74 -5.08 7.47
C SER A 243 -12.19 -5.88 8.65
N HIS A 244 -10.94 -5.64 9.05
CA HIS A 244 -10.37 -6.30 10.21
C HIS A 244 -11.11 -5.97 11.51
N THR A 245 -11.49 -4.70 11.68
CA THR A 245 -12.23 -4.24 12.86
C THR A 245 -13.63 -4.86 12.90
N ALA A 246 -14.32 -4.91 11.75
CA ALA A 246 -15.61 -5.57 11.61
C ALA A 246 -15.52 -7.07 11.91
N GLU A 247 -14.50 -7.78 11.38
CA GLU A 247 -14.27 -9.20 11.70
C GLU A 247 -14.07 -9.42 13.20
N GLN A 248 -13.27 -8.58 13.86
CA GLN A 248 -13.06 -8.68 15.31
C GLN A 248 -14.35 -8.44 16.09
N HIS A 249 -15.18 -7.48 15.69
CA HIS A 249 -16.47 -7.24 16.33
C HIS A 249 -17.46 -8.39 16.11
N ILE A 250 -17.57 -8.92 14.89
CA ILE A 250 -18.44 -10.06 14.59
C ILE A 250 -17.99 -11.30 15.38
N SER A 251 -16.68 -11.56 15.43
CA SER A 251 -16.14 -12.67 16.21
C SER A 251 -16.46 -12.53 17.71
N LYS A 252 -16.34 -11.31 18.26
CA LYS A 252 -16.69 -11.04 19.67
C LYS A 252 -18.17 -11.21 19.95
N VAL A 253 -19.04 -10.74 19.06
CA VAL A 253 -20.49 -10.89 19.18
C VAL A 253 -20.92 -12.35 19.06
N HIS A 254 -20.30 -13.11 18.14
CA HIS A 254 -20.59 -14.54 18.04
C HIS A 254 -20.18 -15.29 19.31
N SER A 255 -18.98 -15.00 19.83
CA SER A 255 -18.55 -15.59 21.10
C SER A 255 -19.44 -15.18 22.27
N SER A 256 -19.97 -13.94 22.33
CA SER A 256 -20.87 -13.53 23.42
C SER A 256 -22.25 -14.17 23.32
N ILE A 257 -22.78 -14.39 22.11
CA ILE A 257 -24.06 -15.09 21.89
C ILE A 257 -23.95 -16.57 22.27
N ASP A 258 -22.81 -17.21 21.97
CA ASP A 258 -22.55 -18.60 22.36
C ASP A 258 -22.36 -18.75 23.89
N ILE A 259 -21.93 -17.69 24.57
CA ILE A 259 -21.83 -17.61 26.04
C ILE A 259 -23.20 -17.36 26.68
N GLU A 260 -24.01 -16.42 26.17
CA GLU A 260 -25.34 -16.12 26.73
C GLU A 260 -26.33 -17.29 26.60
N THR A 261 -26.21 -18.10 25.55
CA THR A 261 -27.09 -19.28 25.34
C THR A 261 -26.76 -20.47 26.24
N ASN A 262 -25.63 -20.45 26.95
CA ASN A 262 -25.21 -21.48 27.92
C ASN A 262 -25.16 -20.97 29.36
N SER A 263 -25.82 -19.86 29.67
CA SER A 263 -25.92 -19.29 31.02
C SER A 263 -26.82 -20.12 31.95
N SER A 264 -26.39 -21.35 32.23
CA SER A 264 -26.47 -21.83 33.60
C SER A 264 -25.22 -21.29 34.31
N PRO A 265 -25.31 -20.72 35.52
CA PRO A 265 -24.16 -20.22 36.30
C PRO A 265 -23.17 -21.32 36.72
N SER A 266 -23.30 -22.51 36.14
CA SER A 266 -22.42 -23.65 36.31
C SER A 266 -22.23 -24.36 34.98
N THR A 267 -20.98 -24.50 34.55
CA THR A 267 -20.63 -25.35 33.40
C THR A 267 -20.11 -26.69 33.92
N LEU A 268 -20.67 -27.79 33.44
CA LEU A 268 -20.17 -29.14 33.77
C LEU A 268 -19.32 -29.67 32.62
N ILE A 269 -18.06 -30.01 32.92
CA ILE A 269 -17.07 -30.55 31.99
C ILE A 269 -16.75 -31.98 32.40
N HIS A 270 -16.99 -32.93 31.52
CA HIS A 270 -16.62 -34.33 31.74
C HIS A 270 -15.21 -34.59 31.17
N LEU A 271 -14.34 -35.22 31.95
CA LEU A 271 -12.99 -35.58 31.54
C LEU A 271 -12.90 -37.09 31.37
N THR A 272 -12.29 -37.50 30.26
CA THR A 272 -12.08 -38.91 29.95
C THR A 272 -10.90 -39.45 30.77
N GLU A 273 -11.15 -40.44 31.63
CA GLU A 273 -10.11 -41.08 32.43
C GLU A 273 -9.10 -41.84 31.56
N SER A 274 -7.84 -41.86 31.99
CA SER A 274 -6.78 -42.61 31.32
C SER A 274 -5.83 -43.19 32.35
N PRO A 275 -5.40 -44.46 32.23
CA PRO A 275 -4.52 -45.12 33.21
C PRO A 275 -3.10 -44.52 33.29
N SER A 276 -2.76 -43.50 32.50
CA SER A 276 -1.47 -42.82 32.58
C SER A 276 -1.61 -41.29 32.45
N ASN A 277 -0.90 -40.56 33.32
CA ASN A 277 -1.00 -39.09 33.42
C ASN A 277 -0.62 -38.37 32.12
N GLY A 278 0.37 -38.89 31.39
CA GLY A 278 0.80 -38.30 30.11
C GLY A 278 -0.22 -38.46 28.98
N ASN A 279 -1.06 -39.50 29.02
CA ASN A 279 -2.15 -39.66 28.07
C ASN A 279 -3.41 -38.90 28.51
N PHE A 280 -3.66 -38.77 29.82
CA PHE A 280 -4.80 -38.01 30.34
C PHE A 280 -4.82 -36.55 29.88
N LEU A 281 -3.69 -35.84 30.00
CA LEU A 281 -3.59 -34.44 29.56
C LEU A 281 -3.73 -34.30 28.04
N LYS A 282 -3.25 -35.28 27.27
CA LYS A 282 -3.35 -35.27 25.80
C LYS A 282 -4.75 -35.58 25.29
N ILE A 283 -5.46 -36.49 25.97
CA ILE A 283 -6.81 -36.90 25.59
C ILE A 283 -7.80 -35.76 25.85
N ASN A 284 -7.59 -34.99 26.92
CA ASN A 284 -8.47 -33.89 27.33
C ASN A 284 -7.87 -32.50 27.05
N ASP A 285 -6.95 -32.38 26.09
CA ASP A 285 -6.18 -31.14 25.83
C ASP A 285 -7.09 -29.95 25.47
N LEU A 286 -8.19 -30.22 24.77
CA LEU A 286 -9.17 -29.21 24.37
C LEU A 286 -9.92 -28.66 25.60
N GLU A 287 -10.45 -29.55 26.43
CA GLU A 287 -11.19 -29.20 27.65
C GLU A 287 -10.30 -28.52 28.69
N LEU A 288 -9.07 -29.00 28.84
CA LEU A 288 -8.08 -28.43 29.75
C LEU A 288 -7.56 -27.06 29.28
N THR A 289 -7.41 -26.87 27.97
CA THR A 289 -7.05 -25.56 27.41
C THR A 289 -8.17 -24.55 27.63
N ASN A 290 -9.43 -24.94 27.46
CA ASN A 290 -10.58 -24.10 27.77
C ASN A 290 -10.64 -23.73 29.27
N LEU A 291 -10.46 -24.71 30.16
CA LEU A 291 -10.37 -24.47 31.61
C LEU A 291 -9.23 -23.52 31.99
N LYS A 292 -8.05 -23.71 31.39
CA LYS A 292 -6.88 -22.84 31.59
C LYS A 292 -7.18 -21.40 31.16
N ASP A 293 -7.76 -21.21 29.99
CA ASP A 293 -8.07 -19.88 29.48
C ASP A 293 -9.15 -19.21 30.35
N ARG A 294 -10.16 -19.95 30.83
CA ARG A 294 -11.16 -19.42 31.78
C ARG A 294 -10.54 -19.06 33.14
N LEU A 295 -9.62 -19.85 33.68
CA LEU A 295 -8.90 -19.50 34.93
C LEU A 295 -7.99 -18.27 34.79
N LEU A 296 -7.49 -17.99 33.59
CA LEU A 296 -6.59 -16.86 33.34
C LEU A 296 -7.32 -15.57 32.97
N TYR A 297 -8.48 -15.67 32.34
CA TYR A 297 -9.15 -14.53 31.70
C TYR A 297 -10.61 -14.30 32.13
N SER A 298 -11.24 -15.24 32.86
CA SER A 298 -12.62 -15.13 33.38
C SER A 298 -12.65 -15.12 34.92
N ASN A 299 -13.68 -14.51 35.52
CA ASN A 299 -13.90 -14.54 36.97
C ASN A 299 -14.58 -15.86 37.38
N ILE A 300 -13.78 -16.88 37.66
CA ILE A 300 -14.26 -18.13 38.26
C ILE A 300 -14.26 -17.95 39.79
N ASP A 301 -15.44 -18.06 40.43
CA ASP A 301 -15.57 -18.03 41.89
C ASP A 301 -15.15 -19.39 42.47
N LYS A 302 -15.71 -20.49 41.93
CA LYS A 302 -15.50 -21.85 42.46
C LYS A 302 -15.32 -22.90 41.37
N LEU A 303 -14.43 -23.85 41.64
CA LEU A 303 -14.20 -25.01 40.80
C LEU A 303 -14.38 -26.28 41.63
N ILE A 304 -15.40 -27.07 41.33
CA ILE A 304 -15.70 -28.32 42.05
C ILE A 304 -15.27 -29.50 41.19
N ILE A 305 -14.35 -30.31 41.71
CA ILE A 305 -13.86 -31.53 41.07
C ILE A 305 -14.59 -32.72 41.69
N LEU A 306 -15.37 -33.43 40.88
CA LEU A 306 -16.05 -34.67 41.24
C LEU A 306 -15.24 -35.87 40.76
N TYR A 307 -14.92 -36.78 41.68
CA TYR A 307 -14.26 -38.04 41.34
C TYR A 307 -14.75 -39.19 42.22
N ASN A 308 -14.64 -40.42 41.71
CA ASN A 308 -15.07 -41.63 42.41
C ASN A 308 -13.97 -42.16 43.36
N GLU A 309 -12.77 -42.32 42.81
CA GLU A 309 -11.57 -42.74 43.54
C GLU A 309 -10.40 -41.81 43.23
N GLU A 310 -9.50 -41.65 44.20
CA GLU A 310 -8.30 -40.86 44.01
C GLU A 310 -7.36 -41.62 43.07
N THR A 311 -7.23 -41.13 41.83
CA THR A 311 -6.42 -41.74 40.79
C THR A 311 -5.25 -40.85 40.41
N SER A 312 -4.29 -41.41 39.67
CA SER A 312 -3.19 -40.60 39.13
C SER A 312 -3.72 -39.48 38.21
N SER A 313 -4.86 -39.68 37.54
CA SER A 313 -5.55 -38.68 36.72
C SER A 313 -6.18 -37.54 37.54
N SER A 314 -6.84 -37.83 38.67
CA SER A 314 -7.38 -36.76 39.53
C SER A 314 -6.27 -35.89 40.13
N SER A 315 -5.18 -36.53 40.59
CA SER A 315 -4.01 -35.79 41.09
C SER A 315 -3.30 -34.94 40.03
N ALA A 316 -3.31 -35.39 38.76
CA ALA A 316 -2.74 -34.63 37.64
C ALA A 316 -3.61 -33.43 37.28
N LEU A 317 -4.93 -33.58 37.33
CA LEU A 317 -5.88 -32.50 37.11
C LEU A 317 -5.76 -31.40 38.17
N VAL A 318 -5.71 -31.77 39.45
CA VAL A 318 -5.54 -30.81 40.57
C VAL A 318 -4.24 -30.02 40.38
N LYS A 319 -3.11 -30.70 40.11
CA LYS A 319 -1.82 -30.03 39.84
C LYS A 319 -1.86 -29.10 38.64
N PHE A 320 -2.57 -29.50 37.57
CA PHE A 320 -2.75 -28.66 36.40
C PHE A 320 -3.52 -27.39 36.77
N LEU A 321 -4.64 -27.51 37.48
CA LEU A 321 -5.48 -26.39 37.89
C LEU A 321 -4.74 -25.47 38.88
N ASP A 322 -4.04 -26.02 39.87
CA ASP A 322 -3.21 -25.25 40.83
C ASP A 322 -2.10 -24.45 40.14
N MET A 323 -1.51 -24.96 39.06
CA MET A 323 -0.46 -24.25 38.32
C MET A 323 -0.99 -22.96 37.66
N TYR A 324 -2.26 -22.94 37.28
CA TYR A 324 -2.90 -21.81 36.61
C TYR A 324 -3.80 -20.98 37.53
N ASN A 325 -4.21 -21.53 38.67
CA ASN A 325 -4.96 -20.83 39.70
C ASN A 325 -4.03 -19.92 40.52
N LYS A 326 -4.02 -18.61 40.20
CA LYS A 326 -3.25 -17.61 40.96
C LYS A 326 -3.93 -17.17 42.26
N GLY A 327 -4.71 -18.05 42.88
CA GLY A 327 -5.52 -17.76 44.06
C GLY A 327 -6.81 -17.00 43.74
N SER A 328 -7.31 -17.12 42.52
CA SER A 328 -8.50 -16.43 42.03
C SER A 328 -9.78 -17.26 42.14
N ALA A 329 -9.68 -18.58 42.27
CA ALA A 329 -10.83 -19.48 42.39
C ALA A 329 -10.65 -20.48 43.55
N ASP A 330 -11.74 -20.77 44.28
CA ASP A 330 -11.77 -21.80 45.32
C ASP A 330 -11.93 -23.19 44.67
N ILE A 331 -10.92 -24.06 44.82
CA ILE A 331 -10.96 -25.44 44.31
C ILE A 331 -11.49 -26.37 45.42
N ILE A 332 -12.60 -27.05 45.15
CA ILE A 332 -13.25 -27.99 46.07
C ILE A 332 -13.22 -29.39 45.46
N GLU A 333 -12.61 -30.33 46.17
CA GLU A 333 -12.60 -31.74 45.81
C GLU A 333 -13.74 -32.49 46.50
N LEU A 334 -14.60 -33.13 45.72
CA LEU A 334 -15.72 -33.92 46.23
C LEU A 334 -15.65 -35.36 45.71
N ARG A 335 -15.64 -36.29 46.65
CA ARG A 335 -15.74 -37.71 46.34
C ARG A 335 -17.20 -38.11 46.15
N ASP A 336 -17.56 -38.56 44.96
CA ASP A 336 -18.90 -39.06 44.64
C ASP A 336 -18.83 -40.49 44.09
N THR A 337 -19.28 -41.45 44.91
CA THR A 337 -19.31 -42.88 44.59
C THR A 337 -20.28 -43.24 43.45
N ASN A 338 -21.14 -42.32 43.03
CA ASN A 338 -22.07 -42.53 41.92
C ASN A 338 -21.54 -42.04 40.57
N THR A 339 -20.40 -41.35 40.54
CA THR A 339 -19.78 -40.87 39.29
C THR A 339 -18.88 -41.93 38.67
N GLN A 340 -18.99 -42.15 37.37
CA GLN A 340 -18.11 -43.07 36.62
C GLN A 340 -16.94 -42.37 35.93
N MET A 341 -16.87 -41.04 36.00
CA MET A 341 -15.87 -40.21 35.31
C MET A 341 -15.52 -39.00 36.18
N ILE A 342 -14.27 -38.52 36.05
CA ILE A 342 -13.86 -37.24 36.63
C ILE A 342 -14.63 -36.11 35.93
N SER A 343 -15.33 -35.29 36.71
CA SER A 343 -16.10 -34.16 36.20
C SER A 343 -15.71 -32.88 36.93
N VAL A 344 -15.64 -31.77 36.20
CA VAL A 344 -15.33 -30.44 36.74
C VAL A 344 -16.55 -29.55 36.57
N ILE A 345 -17.06 -29.03 37.67
CA ILE A 345 -18.10 -28.01 37.69
C ILE A 345 -17.42 -26.66 37.88
N VAL A 346 -17.58 -25.78 36.91
CA VAL A 346 -17.07 -24.40 36.96
C VAL A 346 -18.23 -23.48 37.33
N ILE A 347 -18.10 -22.76 38.44
CA ILE A 347 -19.04 -21.73 38.89
C ILE A 347 -18.39 -20.37 38.64
N GLU A 348 -19.06 -19.54 37.84
CA GLU A 348 -18.58 -18.21 37.48
C GLU A 348 -19.28 -17.15 38.35
N GLU A 349 -18.57 -16.07 38.66
CA GLU A 349 -19.11 -14.92 39.38
C GLU A 349 -20.00 -14.10 38.44
N ASP A 350 -21.20 -13.69 38.90
CA ASP A 350 -22.14 -12.84 38.14
C ASP A 350 -21.59 -11.44 37.85
#